data_AF-A0A2J6PSP6-F1
#
_entry.id   AF-A0A2J6PSP6-F1
#
_cell.length_a   1.000
_cell.length_b   1.000
_cell.length_c   1.000
_cell.angle_alpha   90.00
_cell.angle_beta   90.00
_cell.angle_gamma   90.00
#
_symmetry.space_group_name_H-M   'P 1'
#
loop_
_entity.id
_entity.type
_entity.pdbx_description
1 polymer ?
#
loop_
_entity_poly.entity_id
_entity_poly.type
_entity_poly.pdbx_seq_one_letter_code
_entity_poly.pdbx_strand_id
1 'polypeptide(L)'
;MASHQLAIAKASFSAGLLRPDPTSLSRDDIAHFHTLLNETIVQCTPRNVQKCKQWILENIAQSTARFTALGKYLTALATSFTGSDGQTTSKRDPSVKRKRIHILYLVNDILYHSKYRIKDASICGKVQPILVGLFGSAASFKRCPKHQQKVLNLLDIWDAKGYYSKDYIDKLREAVKNAAEAGEHAEGSSASVEREQGLATKTAKSAPYVMPAVHGDPSTPWFDLPAGNLMPHIVPNSTRPINPDMIKPLQFVAGPADENLVVAVKALLEDVQTIFGGQIDQEEKVSLDIDELGQPIILDHSVRR
;
A
#
# COMPACT_ATOMS: atom_id res chain seq x y z
N MET A 1 -10.88 1.28 9.34
CA MET A 1 -9.40 1.26 9.38
C MET A 1 -8.75 0.77 8.10
N ALA A 2 -9.16 -0.37 7.52
CA ALA A 2 -8.57 -0.85 6.26
C ALA A 2 -8.71 0.15 5.09
N SER A 3 -9.82 0.92 5.06
CA SER A 3 -10.01 2.02 4.09
C SER A 3 -8.94 3.12 4.20
N HIS A 4 -8.67 3.63 5.41
CA HIS A 4 -7.65 4.68 5.60
C HIS A 4 -6.24 4.16 5.26
N GLN A 5 -5.91 2.93 5.65
CA GLN A 5 -4.62 2.31 5.29
C GLN A 5 -4.47 2.16 3.77
N LEU A 6 -5.56 1.82 3.06
CA LEU A 6 -5.58 1.80 1.61
C LEU A 6 -5.34 3.20 1.01
N ALA A 7 -6.04 4.22 1.51
CA ALA A 7 -5.88 5.59 1.02
C ALA A 7 -4.45 6.11 1.19
N ILE A 8 -3.85 5.90 2.37
CA ILE A 8 -2.45 6.27 2.66
C ILE A 8 -1.50 5.52 1.72
N ALA A 9 -1.68 4.21 1.55
CA ALA A 9 -0.81 3.40 0.71
C ALA A 9 -0.93 3.80 -0.77
N LYS A 10 -2.14 4.12 -1.25
CA LYS A 10 -2.41 4.61 -2.59
C LYS A 10 -1.80 5.99 -2.83
N ALA A 11 -1.94 6.91 -1.88
CA ALA A 11 -1.35 8.24 -1.94
C ALA A 11 0.19 8.17 -1.93
N SER A 12 0.77 7.39 -1.02
CA SER A 12 2.22 7.15 -0.95
C SER A 12 2.77 6.54 -2.25
N PHE A 13 2.04 5.58 -2.82
CA PHE A 13 2.40 4.98 -4.11
C PHE A 13 2.35 5.99 -5.25
N SER A 14 1.26 6.76 -5.35
CA SER A 14 1.09 7.80 -6.38
C SER A 14 2.19 8.87 -6.27
N ALA A 15 2.49 9.33 -5.05
CA ALA A 15 3.57 10.28 -4.80
C ALA A 15 4.94 9.71 -5.20
N GLY A 16 5.19 8.42 -4.97
CA GLY A 16 6.42 7.74 -5.42
C GLY A 16 6.57 7.68 -6.94
N LEU A 17 5.45 7.63 -7.69
CA LEU A 17 5.45 7.64 -9.15
C LEU A 17 5.64 9.04 -9.76
N LEU A 18 5.22 10.09 -9.05
CA LEU A 18 5.44 11.48 -9.46
C LEU A 18 6.92 11.89 -9.34
N ARG A 19 7.70 11.21 -8.49
CA ARG A 19 9.14 11.47 -8.35
C ARG A 19 9.91 11.05 -9.61
N PRO A 20 10.97 11.78 -10.00
CA PRO A 20 11.81 11.42 -11.13
C PRO A 20 12.75 10.25 -10.79
N ASP A 21 12.20 9.04 -10.65
CA ASP A 21 12.95 7.82 -10.34
C ASP A 21 12.31 6.59 -11.00
N PRO A 22 12.69 6.19 -12.23
CA PRO A 22 13.71 6.78 -13.10
C PRO A 22 13.21 8.03 -13.87
N THR A 23 11.91 8.09 -14.18
CA THR A 23 11.25 9.20 -14.88
C THR A 23 9.93 9.49 -14.21
N SER A 24 9.56 10.75 -14.03
CA SER A 24 8.28 11.13 -13.44
C SER A 24 7.13 10.69 -14.35
N LEU A 25 6.05 10.20 -13.74
CA LEU A 25 4.83 9.81 -14.44
C LEU A 25 3.77 10.90 -14.28
N SER A 26 2.92 11.09 -15.28
CA SER A 26 1.81 12.02 -15.18
C SER A 26 0.71 11.47 -14.26
N ARG A 27 -0.17 12.36 -13.76
CA ARG A 27 -1.35 11.93 -12.98
C ARG A 27 -2.28 11.03 -13.81
N ASP A 28 -2.34 11.26 -15.13
CA ASP A 28 -3.14 10.44 -16.05
C ASP A 28 -2.57 9.03 -16.19
N ASP A 29 -1.24 8.87 -16.26
CA ASP A 29 -0.60 7.55 -16.29
C ASP A 29 -0.86 6.77 -15.00
N ILE A 30 -0.84 7.45 -13.85
CA ILE A 30 -1.13 6.86 -12.54
C ILE A 30 -2.62 6.44 -12.48
N ALA A 31 -3.54 7.28 -12.94
CA ALA A 31 -4.96 6.95 -13.04
C ALA A 31 -5.22 5.77 -13.99
N HIS A 32 -4.48 5.72 -15.11
CA HIS A 32 -4.52 4.60 -16.06
C HIS A 32 -4.09 3.30 -15.38
N PHE A 33 -2.99 3.31 -14.62
CA PHE A 33 -2.56 2.13 -13.86
C PHE A 33 -3.64 1.64 -12.88
N HIS A 34 -4.25 2.55 -12.12
CA HIS A 34 -5.33 2.18 -11.20
C HIS A 34 -6.51 1.53 -11.92
N THR A 35 -6.83 2.00 -13.13
CA THR A 35 -7.86 1.40 -14.00
C THR A 35 -7.45 -0.01 -14.44
N LEU A 36 -6.23 -0.19 -14.96
CA LEU A 36 -5.72 -1.51 -15.37
C LEU A 36 -5.70 -2.53 -14.21
N LEU A 37 -5.30 -2.09 -13.02
CA LEU A 37 -5.27 -2.92 -11.82
C LEU A 37 -6.70 -3.32 -11.42
N ASN A 38 -7.64 -2.37 -11.41
CA ASN A 38 -9.03 -2.65 -11.10
C ASN A 38 -9.65 -3.63 -12.12
N GLU A 39 -9.42 -3.42 -13.43
CA GLU A 39 -9.85 -4.34 -14.48
C GLU A 39 -9.31 -5.76 -14.26
N THR A 40 -8.05 -5.88 -13.84
CA THR A 40 -7.41 -7.17 -13.54
C THR A 40 -8.05 -7.84 -12.32
N ILE A 41 -8.39 -7.07 -11.29
CA ILE A 41 -9.00 -7.58 -10.05
C ILE A 41 -10.46 -7.98 -10.27
N VAL A 42 -11.23 -7.19 -11.02
CA VAL A 42 -12.64 -7.49 -11.33
C VAL A 42 -12.74 -8.60 -12.38
N GLN A 43 -11.89 -8.57 -13.40
CA GLN A 43 -11.87 -9.53 -14.51
C GLN A 43 -10.44 -10.00 -14.79
N CYS A 44 -10.05 -11.10 -14.13
CA CYS A 44 -8.72 -11.70 -14.29
C CYS A 44 -8.60 -12.49 -15.61
N THR A 45 -8.79 -11.82 -16.74
CA THR A 45 -8.53 -12.36 -18.08
C THR A 45 -7.04 -12.26 -18.41
N PRO A 46 -6.51 -13.13 -19.30
CA PRO A 46 -5.12 -13.02 -19.74
C PRO A 46 -4.78 -11.63 -20.28
N ARG A 47 -5.69 -11.02 -21.05
CA ARG A 47 -5.49 -9.69 -21.63
C ARG A 47 -5.29 -8.61 -20.55
N ASN A 48 -6.13 -8.60 -19.53
CA ASN A 48 -6.06 -7.59 -18.46
C ASN A 48 -4.79 -7.76 -17.62
N VAL A 49 -4.49 -9.00 -17.22
CA VAL A 49 -3.25 -9.32 -16.49
C VAL A 49 -2.02 -8.91 -17.29
N GLN A 50 -1.97 -9.20 -18.60
CA GLN A 50 -0.84 -8.85 -19.45
C GLN A 50 -0.65 -7.33 -19.56
N LYS A 51 -1.73 -6.55 -19.75
CA LYS A 51 -1.65 -5.08 -19.79
C LYS A 51 -1.13 -4.50 -18.47
N CYS A 52 -1.72 -4.92 -17.35
CA CYS A 52 -1.32 -4.42 -16.03
C CYS A 52 0.13 -4.81 -15.70
N LYS A 53 0.52 -6.06 -15.95
CA LYS A 53 1.90 -6.55 -15.78
C LYS A 53 2.88 -5.77 -16.66
N GLN A 54 2.56 -5.53 -17.94
CA GLN A 54 3.43 -4.77 -18.84
C GLN A 54 3.69 -3.37 -18.30
N TRP A 55 2.64 -2.68 -17.88
CA TRP A 55 2.75 -1.35 -17.30
C TRP A 55 3.64 -1.34 -16.04
N ILE A 56 3.48 -2.33 -15.15
CA ILE A 56 4.31 -2.46 -13.94
C ILE A 56 5.79 -2.67 -14.31
N LEU A 57 6.07 -3.52 -15.29
CA LEU A 57 7.44 -3.82 -15.70
C LEU A 57 8.13 -2.62 -16.35
N GLU A 58 7.40 -1.82 -17.12
CA GLU A 58 7.95 -0.62 -17.76
C GLU A 58 8.21 0.52 -16.77
N ASN A 59 7.28 0.74 -15.82
CA ASN A 59 7.26 1.96 -15.02
C ASN A 59 7.72 1.80 -13.56
N ILE A 60 7.68 0.58 -13.02
CA ILE A 60 7.96 0.29 -11.60
C ILE A 60 9.20 -0.59 -11.43
N ALA A 61 9.40 -1.60 -12.26
CA ALA A 61 10.43 -2.63 -12.04
C ALA A 61 11.85 -2.07 -11.87
N GLN A 62 12.15 -0.94 -12.51
CA GLN A 62 13.47 -0.30 -12.48
C GLN A 62 13.82 0.31 -11.10
N SER A 63 12.82 0.78 -10.34
CA SER A 63 13.04 1.40 -9.02
C SER A 63 12.61 0.49 -7.87
N THR A 64 13.55 0.20 -6.96
CA THR A 64 13.26 -0.55 -5.72
C THR A 64 12.26 0.21 -4.83
N ALA A 65 12.34 1.54 -4.78
CA ALA A 65 11.43 2.37 -3.99
C ALA A 65 10.00 2.29 -4.54
N ARG A 66 9.82 2.43 -5.87
CA ARG A 66 8.50 2.27 -6.52
C ARG A 66 7.93 0.88 -6.31
N PHE A 67 8.75 -0.15 -6.43
CA PHE A 67 8.31 -1.52 -6.21
C PHE A 67 7.87 -1.77 -4.75
N THR A 68 8.61 -1.22 -3.80
CA THR A 68 8.25 -1.28 -2.37
C THR A 68 6.92 -0.58 -2.11
N ALA A 69 6.70 0.58 -2.72
CA ALA A 69 5.43 1.31 -2.61
C ALA A 69 4.26 0.54 -3.25
N LEU A 70 4.48 -0.07 -4.43
CA LEU A 70 3.50 -0.95 -5.09
C LEU A 70 3.13 -2.12 -4.15
N GLY A 71 4.12 -2.76 -3.56
CA GLY A 71 3.90 -3.89 -2.66
C GLY A 71 3.07 -3.53 -1.43
N LYS A 72 3.37 -2.39 -0.80
CA LYS A 72 2.57 -1.85 0.31
C LYS A 72 1.13 -1.56 -0.14
N TYR A 73 0.96 -0.94 -1.30
CA TYR A 73 -0.36 -0.66 -1.87
C TYR A 73 -1.16 -1.95 -2.16
N LEU A 74 -0.57 -2.95 -2.82
CA LEU A 74 -1.24 -4.23 -3.10
C LEU A 74 -1.64 -4.97 -1.81
N THR A 75 -0.81 -4.91 -0.77
CA THR A 75 -1.10 -5.52 0.54
C THR A 75 -2.26 -4.82 1.25
N ALA A 76 -2.25 -3.48 1.26
CA ALA A 76 -3.34 -2.67 1.79
C ALA A 76 -4.63 -2.91 0.99
N LEU A 77 -4.55 -3.02 -0.34
CA LEU A 77 -5.67 -3.30 -1.23
C LEU A 77 -6.28 -4.68 -0.96
N ALA A 78 -5.47 -5.73 -0.85
CA ALA A 78 -5.93 -7.07 -0.51
C ALA A 78 -6.69 -7.10 0.83
N THR A 79 -6.21 -6.33 1.82
CA THR A 79 -6.81 -6.22 3.16
C THR A 79 -8.06 -5.34 3.17
N SER A 80 -8.14 -4.35 2.28
CA SER A 80 -9.28 -3.43 2.18
C SER A 80 -10.55 -4.07 1.68
N PHE A 81 -10.47 -5.21 0.99
CA PHE A 81 -11.65 -5.91 0.52
C PHE A 81 -12.46 -6.42 1.70
N THR A 82 -13.50 -5.68 2.07
CA THR A 82 -14.49 -6.06 3.08
C THR A 82 -15.60 -6.87 2.42
N GLY A 83 -15.91 -8.03 2.98
CA GLY A 83 -17.00 -8.87 2.49
C GLY A 83 -18.35 -8.39 3.02
N SER A 84 -19.22 -7.88 2.14
CA SER A 84 -20.64 -8.24 2.22
C SER A 84 -20.77 -9.60 1.55
N ASP A 85 -20.57 -10.68 2.31
CA ASP A 85 -21.10 -11.99 1.94
C ASP A 85 -22.62 -11.94 2.16
N GLY A 86 -23.34 -11.23 1.29
CA GLY A 86 -24.80 -11.20 1.35
C GLY A 86 -25.47 -9.88 0.94
N GLN A 87 -25.23 -9.40 -0.27
CA GLN A 87 -26.16 -8.67 -1.15
C GLN A 87 -25.34 -7.81 -2.11
N THR A 88 -25.08 -8.32 -3.31
CA THR A 88 -24.85 -7.45 -4.45
C THR A 88 -25.84 -7.84 -5.54
N THR A 89 -26.72 -6.89 -5.80
CA THR A 89 -27.72 -6.87 -6.88
C THR A 89 -27.08 -6.67 -8.26
N SER A 90 -25.76 -6.85 -8.41
CA SER A 90 -25.06 -6.72 -9.70
C SER A 90 -24.22 -7.97 -10.01
N LYS A 91 -24.53 -8.63 -11.14
CA LYS A 91 -23.95 -9.92 -11.59
C LYS A 91 -22.44 -9.89 -11.94
N ARG A 92 -21.72 -8.78 -11.71
CA ARG A 92 -20.40 -8.52 -12.33
C ARG A 92 -19.20 -8.42 -11.40
N ASP A 93 -19.38 -8.24 -10.08
CA ASP A 93 -18.24 -8.07 -9.18
C ASP A 93 -17.80 -9.42 -8.56
N PRO A 94 -16.53 -9.86 -8.71
CA PRO A 94 -16.05 -11.08 -8.06
C PRO A 94 -16.07 -10.99 -6.53
N SER A 95 -16.31 -12.13 -5.88
CA SER A 95 -16.16 -12.27 -4.42
C SER A 95 -14.79 -11.80 -3.93
N VAL A 96 -14.70 -11.33 -2.69
CA VAL A 96 -13.44 -10.93 -2.03
C VAL A 96 -12.34 -12.00 -2.16
N LYS A 97 -12.69 -13.28 -1.99
CA LYS A 97 -11.79 -14.44 -2.16
C LYS A 97 -11.11 -14.45 -3.53
N ARG A 98 -11.91 -14.21 -4.59
CA ARG A 98 -11.44 -14.12 -5.98
C ARG A 98 -10.57 -12.89 -6.20
N LYS A 99 -10.95 -11.72 -5.68
CA LYS A 99 -10.14 -10.50 -5.79
C LYS A 99 -8.73 -10.70 -5.23
N ARG A 100 -8.61 -11.33 -4.05
CA ARG A 100 -7.30 -11.59 -3.42
C ARG A 100 -6.42 -12.56 -4.21
N ILE A 101 -6.99 -13.63 -4.80
CA ILE A 101 -6.20 -14.55 -5.64
C ILE A 101 -5.84 -13.93 -7.00
N HIS A 102 -6.66 -13.03 -7.56
CA HIS A 102 -6.31 -12.31 -8.79
C HIS A 102 -5.06 -11.44 -8.61
N ILE A 103 -4.87 -10.83 -7.42
CA ILE A 103 -3.61 -10.13 -7.09
C ILE A 103 -2.42 -11.10 -7.13
N LEU A 104 -2.56 -12.30 -6.56
CA LEU A 104 -1.50 -13.31 -6.60
C LEU A 104 -1.19 -13.78 -8.04
N TYR A 105 -2.18 -13.86 -8.92
CA TYR A 105 -1.96 -14.18 -10.33
C TYR A 105 -1.19 -13.08 -11.06
N LEU A 106 -1.49 -11.81 -10.79
CA LEU A 106 -0.70 -10.70 -11.31
C LEU A 106 0.75 -10.76 -10.83
N VAL A 107 0.99 -11.02 -9.54
CA VAL A 107 2.34 -11.18 -8.98
C VAL A 107 3.08 -12.37 -9.61
N ASN A 108 2.39 -13.50 -9.81
CA ASN A 108 2.95 -14.66 -10.49
C ASN A 108 3.42 -14.31 -11.92
N ASP A 109 2.61 -13.58 -12.68
CA ASP A 109 2.95 -13.18 -14.04
C ASP A 109 4.14 -12.22 -14.09
N ILE A 110 4.26 -11.32 -13.11
CA ILE A 110 5.43 -10.45 -12.94
C ILE A 110 6.67 -11.31 -12.68
N LEU A 111 6.63 -12.22 -11.71
CA LEU A 111 7.76 -13.11 -11.38
C LEU A 111 8.19 -13.97 -12.58
N TYR A 112 7.23 -14.59 -13.27
CA TYR A 112 7.50 -15.39 -14.44
C TYR A 112 8.19 -14.56 -15.53
N HIS A 113 7.65 -13.38 -15.83
CA HIS A 113 8.18 -12.54 -16.90
C HIS A 113 9.57 -11.98 -16.54
N SER A 114 9.75 -11.50 -15.32
CA SER A 114 11.05 -11.00 -14.85
C SER A 114 12.11 -12.10 -14.89
N LYS A 115 11.81 -13.32 -14.43
CA LYS A 115 12.78 -14.42 -14.40
C LYS A 115 13.10 -14.99 -15.78
N TYR A 116 12.09 -15.27 -16.60
CA TYR A 116 12.28 -16.03 -17.84
C TYR A 116 12.38 -15.18 -19.11
N ARG A 117 11.83 -13.96 -19.12
CA ARG A 117 11.88 -13.07 -20.29
C ARG A 117 12.95 -12.00 -20.13
N ILE A 118 12.93 -11.29 -19.01
CA ILE A 118 13.89 -10.20 -18.73
C ILE A 118 15.20 -10.74 -18.16
N LYS A 119 15.16 -11.88 -17.45
CA LYS A 119 16.28 -12.46 -16.67
C LYS A 119 16.76 -11.55 -15.53
N ASP A 120 15.85 -10.77 -14.96
CA ASP A 120 16.09 -9.95 -13.78
C ASP A 120 15.67 -10.70 -12.51
N ALA A 121 16.66 -11.25 -11.81
CA ALA A 121 16.45 -11.97 -10.54
C ALA A 121 16.16 -11.02 -9.36
N SER A 122 16.43 -9.72 -9.48
CA SER A 122 16.23 -8.75 -8.39
C SER A 122 14.75 -8.60 -8.02
N ILE A 123 13.85 -8.82 -8.98
CA ILE A 123 12.40 -8.71 -8.80
C ILE A 123 11.89 -9.73 -7.77
N CYS A 124 12.45 -10.94 -7.73
CA CYS A 124 12.09 -11.92 -6.70
C CYS A 124 12.35 -11.36 -5.29
N GLY A 125 13.49 -10.69 -5.10
CA GLY A 125 13.85 -10.02 -3.85
C GLY A 125 12.94 -8.84 -3.52
N LYS A 126 12.57 -8.02 -4.52
CA LYS A 126 11.64 -6.89 -4.33
C LYS A 126 10.21 -7.32 -3.95
N VAL A 127 9.75 -8.47 -4.47
CA VAL A 127 8.44 -9.05 -4.16
C VAL A 127 8.41 -9.77 -2.81
N GLN A 128 9.53 -10.33 -2.37
CA GLN A 128 9.60 -11.18 -1.18
C GLN A 128 8.95 -10.60 0.10
N PRO A 129 9.11 -9.30 0.45
CA PRO A 129 8.57 -8.74 1.68
C PRO A 129 7.04 -8.79 1.80
N ILE A 130 6.31 -8.83 0.68
CA ILE A 130 4.84 -8.75 0.67
C ILE A 130 4.16 -10.12 0.56
N LEU A 131 4.90 -11.17 0.21
CA LEU A 131 4.31 -12.48 -0.12
C LEU A 131 3.59 -13.13 1.07
N VAL A 132 4.20 -13.11 2.25
CA VAL A 132 3.59 -13.70 3.46
C VAL A 132 2.23 -13.05 3.73
N GLY A 133 2.15 -11.72 3.63
CA GLY A 133 0.91 -10.98 3.83
C GLY A 133 -0.15 -11.28 2.76
N LEU A 134 0.24 -11.33 1.49
CA LEU A 134 -0.69 -11.61 0.38
C LEU A 134 -1.22 -13.05 0.42
N PHE A 135 -0.35 -14.03 0.66
CA PHE A 135 -0.76 -15.44 0.78
C PHE A 135 -1.63 -15.67 2.01
N GLY A 136 -1.27 -15.08 3.16
CA GLY A 136 -2.10 -15.13 4.37
C GLY A 136 -3.48 -14.51 4.13
N SER A 137 -3.55 -13.33 3.51
CA SER A 137 -4.81 -12.66 3.16
C SER A 137 -5.65 -13.47 2.16
N ALA A 138 -5.02 -14.11 1.17
CA ALA A 138 -5.74 -14.96 0.21
C ALA A 138 -6.23 -16.26 0.85
N ALA A 139 -5.56 -16.78 1.89
CA ALA A 139 -5.88 -18.05 2.55
C ALA A 139 -6.85 -17.93 3.74
N SER A 140 -7.16 -16.71 4.21
CA SER A 140 -7.94 -16.45 5.43
C SER A 140 -9.43 -16.86 5.38
N PHE A 141 -9.86 -17.61 4.38
CA PHE A 141 -11.26 -18.01 4.22
C PHE A 141 -11.50 -19.43 4.73
N LYS A 142 -12.26 -19.55 5.82
CA LYS A 142 -12.67 -20.84 6.38
C LYS A 142 -13.58 -21.60 5.40
N ARG A 143 -13.52 -22.94 5.45
CA ARG A 143 -14.41 -23.88 4.74
C ARG A 143 -14.44 -23.70 3.21
N CYS A 144 -13.33 -23.23 2.60
CA CYS A 144 -13.22 -23.02 1.16
C CYS A 144 -12.10 -23.90 0.54
N PRO A 145 -12.23 -25.24 0.54
CA PRO A 145 -11.14 -26.15 0.15
C PRO A 145 -10.70 -25.96 -1.31
N LYS A 146 -11.64 -25.69 -2.24
CA LYS A 146 -11.30 -25.39 -3.65
C LYS A 146 -10.47 -24.12 -3.79
N HIS A 147 -10.70 -23.12 -2.94
CA HIS A 147 -9.96 -21.86 -2.97
C HIS A 147 -8.56 -22.06 -2.38
N GLN A 148 -8.47 -22.72 -1.23
CA GLN A 148 -7.20 -23.09 -0.60
C GLN A 148 -6.33 -23.94 -1.54
N GLN A 149 -6.93 -24.91 -2.23
CA GLN A 149 -6.21 -25.71 -3.23
C GLN A 149 -5.63 -24.86 -4.34
N LYS A 150 -6.34 -23.82 -4.82
CA LYS A 150 -5.79 -22.91 -5.84
C LYS A 150 -4.58 -22.12 -5.34
N VAL A 151 -4.59 -21.71 -4.07
CA VAL A 151 -3.47 -21.01 -3.44
C VAL A 151 -2.27 -21.96 -3.28
N LEU A 152 -2.50 -23.19 -2.86
CA LEU A 152 -1.46 -24.21 -2.73
C LEU A 152 -0.88 -24.63 -4.09
N ASN A 153 -1.74 -24.85 -5.10
CA ASN A 153 -1.30 -25.14 -6.46
C ASN A 153 -0.41 -24.03 -7.03
N LEU A 154 -0.66 -22.76 -6.65
CA LEU A 154 0.20 -21.66 -7.04
C LEU A 154 1.60 -21.78 -6.41
N LEU A 155 1.69 -22.16 -5.14
CA LEU A 155 2.97 -22.44 -4.48
C LEU A 155 3.69 -23.64 -5.10
N ASP A 156 2.95 -24.68 -5.51
CA ASP A 156 3.53 -25.83 -6.23
C ASP A 156 4.16 -25.40 -7.56
N ILE A 157 3.50 -24.49 -8.29
CA ILE A 157 4.07 -23.89 -9.51
C ILE A 157 5.34 -23.11 -9.18
N TRP A 158 5.35 -22.36 -8.08
CA TRP A 158 6.50 -21.53 -7.70
C TRP A 158 7.72 -22.34 -7.28
N ASP A 159 7.48 -23.46 -6.59
CA ASP A 159 8.48 -24.46 -6.23
C ASP A 159 9.06 -25.12 -7.49
N ALA A 160 8.19 -25.61 -8.39
CA ALA A 160 8.61 -26.23 -9.65
C ALA A 160 9.38 -25.27 -10.58
N LYS A 161 9.05 -23.97 -10.57
CA LYS A 161 9.77 -22.92 -11.31
C LYS A 161 10.99 -22.39 -10.57
N GLY A 162 11.20 -22.81 -9.32
CA GLY A 162 12.31 -22.40 -8.47
C GLY A 162 12.39 -20.89 -8.28
N TYR A 163 11.26 -20.19 -8.13
CA TYR A 163 11.27 -18.74 -7.90
C TYR A 163 11.96 -18.38 -6.59
N TYR A 164 11.80 -19.23 -5.57
CA TYR A 164 12.38 -19.10 -4.24
C TYR A 164 12.96 -20.44 -3.77
N SER A 165 13.75 -20.41 -2.70
CA SER A 165 14.25 -21.64 -2.07
C SER A 165 13.10 -22.46 -1.48
N LYS A 166 13.32 -23.77 -1.37
CA LYS A 166 12.33 -24.70 -0.81
C LYS A 166 11.90 -24.31 0.60
N ASP A 167 12.86 -23.95 1.46
CA ASP A 167 12.59 -23.48 2.83
C ASP A 167 11.65 -22.27 2.87
N TYR A 168 11.79 -21.34 1.91
CA TYR A 168 10.93 -20.17 1.84
C TYR A 168 9.53 -20.50 1.30
N ILE A 169 9.42 -21.39 0.31
CA ILE A 169 8.13 -21.92 -0.14
C ILE A 169 7.41 -22.63 1.01
N ASP A 170 8.12 -23.45 1.80
CA ASP A 170 7.54 -24.15 2.95
C ASP A 170 7.04 -23.17 4.01
N LYS A 171 7.80 -22.08 4.28
CA LYS A 171 7.32 -20.98 5.12
C LYS A 171 6.04 -20.33 4.58
N LEU A 172 5.89 -20.17 3.27
CA LEU A 172 4.64 -19.67 2.67
C LEU A 172 3.49 -20.67 2.82
N ARG A 173 3.75 -21.97 2.67
CA ARG A 173 2.75 -23.04 2.90
C ARG A 173 2.27 -23.03 4.35
N GLU A 174 3.17 -22.88 5.31
CA GLU A 174 2.83 -22.73 6.73
C GLU A 174 1.98 -21.48 6.98
N ALA A 175 2.35 -20.33 6.38
CA ALA A 175 1.56 -19.11 6.49
C ALA A 175 0.13 -19.29 5.94
N VAL A 176 -0.03 -20.00 4.80
CA VAL A 176 -1.33 -20.34 4.23
C VAL A 176 -2.14 -21.24 5.16
N LYS A 177 -1.51 -22.27 5.75
CA LYS A 177 -2.17 -23.17 6.71
C LYS A 177 -2.64 -22.40 7.96
N ASN A 178 -1.76 -21.61 8.56
CA ASN A 178 -2.07 -20.81 9.75
C ASN A 178 -3.20 -19.81 9.47
N ALA A 179 -3.19 -19.16 8.32
CA ALA A 179 -4.25 -18.22 7.93
C ALA A 179 -5.59 -18.92 7.65
N ALA A 180 -5.57 -20.12 7.07
CA ALA A 180 -6.75 -20.94 6.85
C ALA A 180 -7.41 -21.39 8.16
N GLU A 181 -6.60 -21.74 9.16
CA GLU A 181 -7.06 -22.16 10.49
C GLU A 181 -7.56 -20.97 11.31
N ALA A 182 -6.82 -19.85 11.31
CA ALA A 182 -7.24 -18.62 11.96
C ALA A 182 -8.56 -18.10 11.35
N GLY A 183 -8.66 -18.11 10.01
CA GLY A 183 -9.76 -17.49 9.27
C GLY A 183 -9.92 -16.00 9.53
N GLU A 184 -10.78 -15.34 8.76
CA GLU A 184 -11.29 -14.02 9.11
C GLU A 184 -12.15 -14.14 10.37
N HIS A 185 -11.52 -14.05 11.54
CA HIS A 185 -12.19 -13.56 12.72
C HIS A 185 -12.59 -12.11 12.45
N ALA A 186 -13.87 -11.91 12.16
CA ALA A 186 -14.56 -10.77 12.72
C ALA A 186 -14.23 -10.75 14.23
N GLU A 187 -13.51 -9.72 14.63
CA GLU A 187 -13.15 -9.34 15.99
C GLU A 187 -12.10 -10.19 16.75
N GLY A 188 -10.96 -9.54 16.99
CA GLY A 188 -10.46 -9.31 18.34
C GLY A 188 -9.71 -10.44 19.04
N SER A 189 -8.46 -10.11 19.40
CA SER A 189 -7.68 -10.65 20.52
C SER A 189 -6.53 -11.60 20.17
N SER A 190 -5.35 -11.06 20.44
CA SER A 190 -4.03 -11.67 20.50
C SER A 190 -3.92 -12.67 21.66
N ALA A 191 -3.19 -13.76 21.44
CA ALA A 191 -2.32 -14.45 22.42
C ALA A 191 -1.44 -15.43 21.60
N SER A 192 -0.22 -15.04 21.22
CA SER A 192 1.04 -15.23 21.97
C SER A 192 1.60 -16.66 21.87
N VAL A 193 2.66 -16.85 21.07
CA VAL A 193 3.93 -17.41 21.56
C VAL A 193 5.08 -16.68 20.86
N GLU A 194 6.00 -16.22 21.68
CA GLU A 194 7.14 -15.35 21.37
C GLU A 194 8.34 -16.14 20.83
N ARG A 195 9.11 -15.51 19.93
CA ARG A 195 10.56 -15.30 20.08
C ARG A 195 11.08 -14.34 18.99
N GLU A 196 11.30 -13.10 19.45
CA GLU A 196 12.47 -12.25 19.18
C GLU A 196 12.86 -11.86 17.73
N GLN A 197 12.48 -10.62 17.33
CA GLN A 197 13.35 -9.41 17.30
C GLN A 197 12.88 -8.40 16.24
N GLY A 198 12.62 -7.14 16.66
CA GLY A 198 12.86 -5.95 15.84
C GLY A 198 11.70 -5.33 15.04
N LEU A 199 10.86 -4.55 15.73
CA LEU A 199 10.13 -3.35 15.25
C LEU A 199 9.08 -3.51 14.12
N ALA A 200 7.92 -4.09 14.46
CA ALA A 200 6.67 -3.80 13.77
C ALA A 200 5.54 -3.61 14.78
N THR A 201 5.03 -2.38 14.83
CA THR A 201 3.98 -1.86 15.71
C THR A 201 2.69 -2.66 15.50
N LYS A 202 2.31 -3.45 16.51
CA LYS A 202 1.06 -4.20 16.54
C LYS A 202 -0.08 -3.32 17.07
N THR A 203 -1.24 -3.50 16.42
CA THR A 203 -2.62 -3.32 16.92
C THR A 203 -3.08 -1.92 17.29
N ALA A 204 -3.78 -1.27 16.34
CA ALA A 204 -4.76 -0.24 16.66
C ALA A 204 -6.17 -0.86 16.62
N LYS A 205 -6.65 -1.39 17.74
CA LYS A 205 -8.01 -1.06 18.19
C LYS A 205 -7.75 -0.21 19.43
N SER A 206 -8.03 1.09 19.33
CA SER A 206 -7.71 2.12 20.33
C SER A 206 -6.25 2.13 20.83
N ALA A 207 -5.26 1.99 19.94
CA ALA A 207 -3.90 2.35 20.33
C ALA A 207 -3.87 3.87 20.56
N PRO A 208 -3.40 4.36 21.72
CA PRO A 208 -3.17 5.78 21.90
C PRO A 208 -2.24 6.26 20.79
N TYR A 209 -2.50 7.44 20.21
CA TYR A 209 -1.54 8.06 19.32
C TYR A 209 -0.28 8.33 20.17
N VAL A 210 0.79 7.58 19.91
CA VAL A 210 2.05 7.67 20.67
C VAL A 210 3.10 8.29 19.78
N MET A 211 3.73 9.35 20.28
CA MET A 211 4.87 9.99 19.62
C MET A 211 6.09 9.07 19.69
N PRO A 212 6.77 8.80 18.57
CA PRO A 212 8.05 8.09 18.59
C PRO A 212 9.13 8.99 19.20
N ALA A 213 10.16 8.42 19.83
CA ALA A 213 11.27 9.20 20.41
C ALA A 213 12.10 9.97 19.36
N VAL A 214 12.16 9.45 18.13
CA VAL A 214 12.97 10.00 17.03
C VAL A 214 12.18 9.91 15.73
N HIS A 215 12.32 10.93 14.87
CA HIS A 215 11.76 10.96 13.52
C HIS A 215 12.88 11.16 12.49
N GLY A 216 13.11 10.11 11.69
CA GLY A 216 14.26 9.97 10.80
C GLY A 216 15.33 9.03 11.34
N ASP A 217 16.30 8.68 10.49
CA ASP A 217 17.40 7.78 10.83
C ASP A 217 18.73 8.57 10.84
N PRO A 218 19.51 8.56 11.94
CA PRO A 218 20.80 9.25 12.02
C PRO A 218 21.85 8.82 11.01
N SER A 219 21.73 7.61 10.46
CA SER A 219 22.65 7.08 9.44
C SER A 219 22.32 7.56 8.03
N THR A 220 21.16 8.19 7.84
CA THR A 220 20.68 8.62 6.53
C THR A 220 21.11 10.07 6.24
N PRO A 221 21.63 10.37 5.04
CA PRO A 221 21.97 11.74 4.65
C PRO A 221 20.74 12.64 4.57
N TRP A 222 20.94 13.96 4.68
CA TRP A 222 19.85 14.92 4.84
C TRP A 222 18.78 14.86 3.74
N PHE A 223 19.16 14.54 2.50
CA PHE A 223 18.26 14.51 1.33
C PHE A 223 17.32 13.30 1.31
N ASP A 224 17.63 12.24 2.08
CA ASP A 224 16.79 11.04 2.22
C ASP A 224 16.02 11.02 3.55
N LEU A 225 16.22 12.02 4.42
CA LEU A 225 15.43 12.16 5.64
C LEU A 225 13.97 12.54 5.33
N PRO A 226 13.01 12.19 6.20
CA PRO A 226 11.63 12.64 6.08
C PRO A 226 11.54 14.16 5.95
N ALA A 227 10.65 14.66 5.08
CA ALA A 227 10.50 16.10 4.83
C ALA A 227 10.18 16.91 6.10
N GLY A 228 9.52 16.29 7.09
CA GLY A 228 9.25 16.91 8.39
C GLY A 228 10.51 17.37 9.13
N ASN A 229 11.68 16.76 8.85
CA ASN A 229 12.95 17.12 9.47
C ASN A 229 13.47 18.48 8.99
N LEU A 230 12.98 19.00 7.86
CA LEU A 230 13.30 20.36 7.41
C LEU A 230 12.51 21.44 8.16
N MET A 231 11.41 21.07 8.83
CA MET A 231 10.43 22.02 9.34
C MET A 231 11.01 23.03 10.34
N PRO A 232 11.89 22.65 11.30
CA PRO A 232 12.52 23.61 12.20
C PRO A 232 13.45 24.62 11.52
N HIS A 233 13.90 24.32 10.30
CA HIS A 233 14.82 25.17 9.54
C HIS A 233 14.08 26.11 8.57
N ILE A 234 12.77 25.95 8.39
CA ILE A 234 11.95 26.83 7.57
C ILE A 234 11.53 28.03 8.43
N VAL A 235 12.24 29.15 8.24
CA VAL A 235 11.91 30.42 8.88
C VAL A 235 11.01 31.24 7.96
N PRO A 236 9.77 31.58 8.37
CA PRO A 236 8.88 32.39 7.55
C PRO A 236 9.54 33.71 7.12
N ASN A 237 9.38 34.08 5.85
CA ASN A 237 9.91 35.33 5.26
C ASN A 237 11.44 35.50 5.30
N SER A 238 12.19 34.42 5.56
CA SER A 238 13.65 34.45 5.49
C SER A 238 14.12 34.07 4.09
N THR A 239 15.03 34.87 3.52
CA THR A 239 15.75 34.56 2.27
C THR A 239 17.03 33.76 2.50
N ARG A 240 17.35 33.43 3.77
CA ARG A 240 18.56 32.69 4.10
C ARG A 240 18.45 31.26 3.58
N PRO A 241 19.45 30.74 2.86
CA PRO A 241 19.45 29.35 2.44
C PRO A 241 19.48 28.43 3.66
N ILE A 242 18.72 27.34 3.61
CA ILE A 242 18.74 26.30 4.64
C ILE A 242 20.07 25.57 4.56
N ASN A 243 20.79 25.49 5.68
CA ASN A 243 22.05 24.75 5.74
C ASN A 243 21.76 23.23 5.85
N PRO A 244 22.17 22.41 4.87
CA PRO A 244 21.90 20.97 4.87
C PRO A 244 22.55 20.22 6.05
N ASP A 245 23.71 20.67 6.52
CA ASP A 245 24.43 20.02 7.64
C ASP A 245 23.67 20.12 8.96
N MET A 246 22.71 21.06 9.05
CA MET A 246 21.87 21.27 10.22
C MET A 246 20.63 20.36 10.21
N ILE A 247 20.25 19.81 9.06
CA ILE A 247 19.07 18.95 8.92
C ILE A 247 19.40 17.57 9.52
N LYS A 248 18.83 17.29 10.69
CA LYS A 248 19.07 16.06 11.45
C LYS A 248 17.75 15.41 11.86
N PRO A 249 17.75 14.11 12.23
CA PRO A 249 16.59 13.46 12.83
C PRO A 249 16.04 14.26 14.02
N LEU A 250 14.73 14.48 14.02
CA LEU A 250 14.05 15.20 15.10
C LEU A 250 13.94 14.28 16.31
N GLN A 251 14.25 14.82 17.49
CA GLN A 251 14.00 14.14 18.75
C GLN A 251 12.69 14.65 19.34
N PHE A 252 11.85 13.71 19.75
CA PHE A 252 10.56 13.99 20.36
C PHE A 252 10.48 13.35 21.73
N VAL A 253 9.60 13.87 22.58
CA VAL A 253 9.27 13.23 23.85
C VAL A 253 8.40 12.01 23.54
N ALA A 254 8.95 10.83 23.79
CA ALA A 254 8.22 9.58 23.62
C ALA A 254 7.06 9.53 24.63
N GLY A 255 5.85 9.27 24.14
CA GLY A 255 4.68 9.22 25.01
C GLY A 255 3.37 9.50 24.27
N PRO A 256 2.25 9.62 25.01
CA PRO A 256 0.96 10.00 24.43
C PRO A 256 1.07 11.33 23.69
N ALA A 257 0.54 11.38 22.47
CA ALA A 257 0.49 12.59 21.67
C ALA A 257 -0.49 13.59 22.29
N ASP A 258 -0.19 14.88 22.11
CA ASP A 258 -1.08 15.97 22.50
C ASP A 258 -2.43 15.86 21.78
N GLU A 259 -3.51 16.25 22.47
CA GLU A 259 -4.86 16.10 21.94
C GLU A 259 -5.08 16.91 20.66
N ASN A 260 -4.50 18.12 20.58
CA ASN A 260 -4.59 18.96 19.38
C ASN A 260 -3.90 18.30 18.18
N LEU A 261 -2.75 17.65 18.41
CA LEU A 261 -2.03 16.94 17.37
C LEU A 261 -2.83 15.73 16.88
N VAL A 262 -3.49 15.02 17.80
CA VAL A 262 -4.39 13.91 17.45
C VAL A 262 -5.56 14.38 16.59
N VAL A 263 -6.15 15.53 16.93
CA VAL A 263 -7.23 16.14 16.14
C VAL A 263 -6.73 16.51 14.74
N ALA A 264 -5.58 17.18 14.63
CA ALA A 264 -4.99 17.56 13.35
C ALA A 264 -4.68 16.34 12.46
N VAL A 265 -4.13 15.27 13.03
CA VAL A 265 -3.87 14.02 12.30
C VAL A 265 -5.17 13.37 11.84
N LYS A 266 -6.22 13.35 12.66
CA LYS A 266 -7.53 12.82 12.26
C LYS A 266 -8.12 13.62 11.10
N ALA A 267 -8.08 14.95 11.16
CA ALA A 267 -8.54 15.82 10.09
C ALA A 267 -7.76 15.56 8.78
N LEU A 268 -6.43 15.46 8.85
CA LEU A 268 -5.61 15.11 7.69
C LEU A 268 -5.99 13.74 7.08
N LEU A 269 -6.25 12.73 7.91
CA LEU A 269 -6.64 11.40 7.44
C LEU A 269 -8.02 11.39 6.78
N GLU A 270 -8.92 12.28 7.22
CA GLU A 270 -10.23 12.52 6.61
C GLU A 270 -10.08 13.21 5.25
N ASP A 271 -9.24 14.24 5.15
CA ASP A 271 -8.93 14.94 3.89
C ASP A 271 -8.33 13.98 2.86
N VAL A 272 -7.35 13.16 3.27
CA VAL A 272 -6.75 12.14 2.39
C VAL A 272 -7.79 11.14 1.90
N GLN A 273 -8.72 10.74 2.75
CA GLN A 273 -9.81 9.84 2.35
C GLN A 273 -10.77 10.53 1.38
N THR A 274 -11.05 11.82 1.55
CA THR A 274 -11.87 12.61 0.63
C THR A 274 -11.22 12.73 -0.75
N ILE A 275 -9.92 13.03 -0.79
CA ILE A 275 -9.18 13.23 -2.05
C ILE A 275 -8.95 11.89 -2.78
N PHE A 276 -8.62 10.81 -2.07
CA PHE A 276 -8.13 9.56 -2.70
C PHE A 276 -9.03 8.34 -2.53
N GLY A 277 -10.08 8.42 -1.70
CA GLY A 277 -10.89 7.30 -1.20
C GLY A 277 -11.89 6.68 -2.16
N GLY A 278 -12.13 7.28 -3.33
CA GLY A 278 -12.80 6.60 -4.46
C GLY A 278 -14.26 6.19 -4.28
N GLN A 279 -14.97 6.66 -3.24
CA GLN A 279 -16.43 6.51 -3.11
C GLN A 279 -17.03 7.81 -2.59
N ILE A 280 -17.46 8.68 -3.51
CA ILE A 280 -18.54 9.63 -3.27
C ILE A 280 -19.37 9.66 -4.55
N ASP A 281 -20.66 9.43 -4.39
CA ASP A 281 -21.66 9.50 -5.45
C ASP A 281 -21.59 10.83 -6.21
N GLN A 282 -21.80 10.75 -7.51
CA GLN A 282 -21.52 11.79 -8.51
C GLN A 282 -22.37 13.07 -8.44
N GLU A 283 -23.11 13.36 -7.35
CA GLU A 283 -24.11 14.43 -7.37
C GLU A 283 -23.70 15.75 -6.73
N GLU A 284 -22.60 15.82 -5.99
CA GLU A 284 -22.17 17.09 -5.36
C GLU A 284 -20.67 17.36 -5.52
N LYS A 285 -20.12 17.07 -6.70
CA LYS A 285 -18.80 17.59 -7.05
C LYS A 285 -18.91 19.08 -7.37
N VAL A 286 -19.06 19.92 -6.34
CA VAL A 286 -18.43 21.24 -6.40
C VAL A 286 -16.96 20.93 -6.64
N SER A 287 -16.52 21.14 -7.87
CA SER A 287 -15.13 21.05 -8.25
C SER A 287 -14.38 22.11 -7.43
N LEU A 288 -13.98 21.73 -6.21
CA LEU A 288 -13.00 22.45 -5.43
C LEU A 288 -11.74 22.40 -6.27
N ASP A 289 -11.41 23.53 -6.88
CA ASP A 289 -10.17 23.67 -7.61
C ASP A 289 -9.04 23.47 -6.60
N ILE A 290 -8.04 22.67 -6.93
CA ILE A 290 -6.97 22.32 -6.00
C ILE A 290 -5.70 22.97 -6.55
N ASP A 291 -5.03 23.76 -5.72
CA ASP A 291 -3.80 24.43 -6.14
C ASP A 291 -2.63 23.44 -6.36
N GLU A 292 -1.51 23.96 -6.87
CA GLU A 292 -0.31 23.15 -7.12
C GLU A 292 0.28 22.51 -5.85
N LEU A 293 -0.12 22.98 -4.67
CA LEU A 293 0.27 22.48 -3.35
C LEU A 293 -0.72 21.47 -2.76
N GLY A 294 -1.83 21.19 -3.45
CA GLY A 294 -2.83 20.21 -3.01
C GLY A 294 -3.89 20.77 -2.07
N GLN A 295 -4.02 22.09 -1.92
CA GLN A 295 -5.02 22.73 -1.07
C GLN A 295 -6.27 23.12 -1.87
N PRO A 296 -7.49 22.98 -1.31
CA PRO A 296 -8.70 23.43 -1.97
C PRO A 296 -8.75 24.96 -2.03
N ILE A 297 -8.95 25.50 -3.23
CA ILE A 297 -9.12 26.92 -3.50
C ILE A 297 -10.54 27.31 -3.08
N ILE A 298 -10.63 28.03 -1.96
CA ILE A 298 -11.88 28.62 -1.50
C ILE A 298 -11.99 30.00 -2.16
N LEU A 299 -12.86 30.11 -3.17
CA LEU A 299 -13.18 31.40 -3.77
C LEU A 299 -14.08 32.17 -2.80
N ASP A 300 -13.60 33.31 -2.31
CA ASP A 300 -14.41 34.22 -1.53
C ASP A 300 -15.46 34.87 -2.45
N HIS A 301 -16.74 34.55 -2.25
CA HIS A 301 -17.84 35.12 -3.03
C HIS A 301 -18.15 36.59 -2.68
N SER A 302 -17.34 37.23 -1.82
CA SER A 302 -17.61 38.57 -1.29
C SER A 302 -16.90 39.73 -2.00
N VAL A 303 -16.60 39.66 -3.30
CA VAL A 303 -16.32 40.87 -4.09
C VAL A 303 -16.92 40.78 -5.50
N ARG A 304 -18.20 41.12 -5.63
CA ARG A 304 -18.73 41.73 -6.86
C ARG A 304 -18.92 43.22 -6.57
N ARG A 305 -18.05 44.06 -7.14
CA ARG A 305 -18.35 45.47 -7.43
C ARG A 305 -18.63 45.59 -8.92
#